data_AF-A0A1A1YJ29-F1
#
_entry.id   AF-A0A1A1YJ29-F1
#
_cell.length_a   1.000
_cell.length_b   1.000
_cell.length_c   1.000
_cell.angle_alpha   90.00
_cell.angle_beta   90.00
_cell.angle_gamma   90.00
#
_symmetry.space_group_name_H-M   'P 1'
#
loop_
_entity.id
_entity.type
_entity.pdbx_description
1 polymer ?
#
loop_
_entity_poly.entity_id
_entity_poly.type
_entity_poly.pdbx_seq_one_letter_code
_entity_poly.pdbx_strand_id
1 'polypeptide(L)'
;MAEYRLDDLARISGVSARNIRAYRERGLLDPPRRVGRSAYYDDYHLSQLKTINQLLRRGFTSAHIAEFFTSMRQGADLADILGIQRAVLGPRAGEPGAPAPSDPGAATLDVDSEEARKLIDCGLADVVDGELVLRDSEIGAIVARSTEPVLYARAIVRMFEATKDSIDDVAADLVHTLEALYESRFGARHVPKPEQLAEVSRIVLDYRDLGDKVVADRVREAVRARLVTAVSEFTAGILMSGDSTEQ
;
A
#
# COMPACT_ATOMS: atom_id res chain seq x y z
N MET A 1 -27.32 -3.73 20.04
CA MET A 1 -27.18 -2.35 19.51
C MET A 1 -28.37 -1.56 19.99
N ALA A 2 -28.15 -0.45 20.68
CA ALA A 2 -29.22 0.47 21.03
C ALA A 2 -29.63 1.28 19.80
N GLU A 3 -30.93 1.51 19.62
CA GLU A 3 -31.46 2.32 18.51
C GLU A 3 -31.92 3.68 19.03
N TYR A 4 -31.41 4.75 18.42
CA TYR A 4 -31.68 6.13 18.77
C TYR A 4 -32.45 6.82 17.65
N ARG A 5 -33.44 7.64 18.02
CA ARG A 5 -33.99 8.64 17.11
C ARG A 5 -33.08 9.86 17.08
N LEU A 6 -33.25 10.71 16.06
CA LEU A 6 -32.42 11.91 15.87
C LEU A 6 -32.37 12.80 17.12
N ASP A 7 -33.50 12.99 17.80
CA ASP A 7 -33.60 13.85 18.98
C ASP A 7 -32.91 13.23 20.21
N ASP A 8 -33.01 11.90 20.35
CA ASP A 8 -32.30 11.15 21.40
C ASP A 8 -30.78 11.19 21.16
N LEU A 9 -30.36 10.98 19.92
CA LEU A 9 -28.96 11.05 19.53
C LEU A 9 -28.39 12.47 19.76
N ALA A 10 -29.16 13.51 19.45
CA ALA A 10 -28.76 14.89 19.68
C ALA A 10 -28.53 15.19 21.17
N ARG A 11 -29.46 14.74 22.01
CA ARG A 11 -29.38 14.88 23.46
C ARG A 11 -28.17 14.13 24.05
N ILE A 12 -27.94 12.89 23.62
CA ILE A 12 -26.88 12.02 24.16
C ILE A 12 -25.49 12.43 23.64
N SER A 13 -25.38 12.84 22.38
CA SER A 13 -24.11 13.26 21.76
C SER A 13 -23.71 14.70 22.09
N GLY A 14 -24.65 15.52 22.58
CA GLY A 14 -24.44 16.96 22.77
C GLY A 14 -24.30 17.74 21.45
N VAL A 15 -24.67 17.14 20.32
CA VAL A 15 -24.67 17.76 18.99
C VAL A 15 -26.11 18.09 18.60
N SER A 16 -26.38 19.31 18.14
CA SER A 16 -27.73 19.70 17.74
C SER A 16 -28.24 18.86 16.56
N ALA A 17 -29.55 18.59 16.52
CA ALA A 17 -30.17 17.86 15.41
C ALA A 17 -29.91 18.53 14.04
N ARG A 18 -29.76 19.87 14.01
CA ARG A 18 -29.35 20.63 12.83
C ARG A 18 -27.95 20.24 12.35
N ASN A 19 -26.98 20.18 13.27
CA ASN A 19 -25.60 19.81 12.93
C ASN A 19 -25.50 18.34 12.54
N ILE A 20 -26.26 17.44 13.18
CA ILE A 20 -26.30 16.02 12.79
C ILE A 20 -26.79 15.85 11.34
N ARG A 21 -27.82 16.60 10.93
CA ARG A 21 -28.28 16.61 9.52
C ARG A 21 -27.22 17.16 8.58
N ALA A 22 -26.59 18.27 8.94
CA ALA A 22 -25.51 18.87 8.16
C ALA A 22 -24.30 17.94 8.02
N TYR A 23 -23.97 17.18 9.07
CA TYR A 23 -22.89 16.18 9.05
C TYR A 23 -23.23 15.01 8.14
N ARG A 24 -24.47 14.54 8.16
CA ARG A 24 -24.94 13.50 7.23
C ARG A 24 -24.89 13.98 5.77
N GLU A 25 -25.39 15.19 5.50
CA GLU A 25 -25.38 15.77 4.14
C GLU A 25 -23.96 15.95 3.58
N ARG A 26 -22.99 16.19 4.46
CA ARG A 26 -21.58 16.36 4.11
C ARG A 26 -20.77 15.05 4.17
N GLY A 27 -21.39 13.91 4.48
CA GLY A 27 -20.69 12.63 4.59
C GLY A 27 -19.83 12.47 5.85
N LEU A 28 -19.95 13.31 6.88
CA LEU A 28 -19.25 13.09 8.16
C LEU A 28 -19.89 11.96 8.99
N LEU A 29 -21.16 11.66 8.74
CA LEU A 29 -21.92 10.69 9.52
C LEU A 29 -22.53 9.65 8.57
N ASP A 30 -22.49 8.40 8.97
CA ASP A 30 -23.04 7.31 8.19
C ASP A 30 -24.55 7.46 7.97
N PRO A 31 -25.07 6.95 6.84
CA PRO A 31 -26.49 7.02 6.55
C PRO A 31 -27.26 6.20 7.60
N PRO A 32 -28.28 6.78 8.26
CA PRO A 32 -29.07 6.05 9.24
C PRO A 32 -29.90 4.96 8.59
N ARG A 33 -30.19 3.91 9.36
CA ARG A 33 -31.10 2.85 8.94
C ARG A 33 -32.51 3.42 8.81
N ARG A 34 -33.10 3.31 7.61
CA ARG A 34 -34.46 3.79 7.33
C ARG A 34 -35.46 2.67 7.55
N VAL A 35 -36.45 2.91 8.42
CA VAL A 35 -37.61 2.02 8.62
C VAL A 35 -38.87 2.85 8.40
N GLY A 36 -39.50 2.67 7.24
CA GLY A 36 -40.63 3.50 6.81
C GLY A 36 -40.23 4.97 6.64
N ARG A 37 -40.92 5.89 7.35
CA ARG A 37 -40.62 7.34 7.36
C ARG A 37 -39.61 7.76 8.44
N SER A 38 -39.13 6.81 9.25
CA SER A 38 -38.29 7.10 10.41
C SER A 38 -36.83 6.69 10.15
N ALA A 39 -35.91 7.56 10.58
CA ALA A 39 -34.47 7.30 10.54
C ALA A 39 -33.98 6.88 11.94
N TYR A 40 -33.32 5.74 12.02
CA TYR A 40 -32.77 5.17 13.24
C TYR A 40 -31.24 5.18 13.17
N TYR A 41 -30.66 5.60 14.28
CA TYR A 41 -29.22 5.66 14.51
C TYR A 41 -28.85 4.63 15.57
N ASP A 42 -27.60 4.20 15.61
CA ASP A 42 -27.11 3.22 16.58
C ASP A 42 -25.90 3.76 17.36
N ASP A 43 -25.31 2.92 18.20
CA ASP A 43 -24.14 3.24 19.00
C ASP A 43 -22.92 3.63 18.15
N TYR A 44 -22.84 3.15 16.91
CA TYR A 44 -21.78 3.52 15.98
C TYR A 44 -21.89 5.00 15.58
N HIS A 45 -23.10 5.46 15.24
CA HIS A 45 -23.35 6.87 14.94
C HIS A 45 -23.05 7.78 16.15
N LEU A 46 -23.34 7.33 17.37
CA LEU A 46 -23.01 8.06 18.59
C LEU A 46 -21.49 8.19 18.77
N SER A 47 -20.73 7.12 18.51
CA SER A 47 -19.27 7.13 18.53
C SER A 47 -18.69 8.11 17.50
N GLN A 48 -19.19 8.08 16.26
CA GLN A 48 -18.80 9.01 15.20
C GLN A 48 -19.01 10.48 15.63
N LEU A 49 -20.17 10.81 16.21
CA LEU A 49 -20.46 12.18 16.67
C LEU A 49 -19.53 12.67 17.78
N LYS A 50 -19.13 11.79 18.71
CA LYS A 50 -18.16 12.13 19.77
C LYS A 50 -16.79 12.42 19.16
N THR A 51 -16.34 11.60 18.22
CA THR A 51 -15.08 11.77 17.50
C THR A 51 -15.05 13.08 16.71
N ILE A 52 -16.11 13.38 15.96
CA ILE A 52 -16.24 14.65 15.22
C ILE A 52 -16.12 15.85 16.17
N ASN A 53 -16.78 15.81 17.33
CA ASN A 53 -16.73 16.91 18.30
C ASN A 53 -15.32 17.11 18.87
N GLN A 54 -14.61 16.02 19.19
CA GLN A 54 -13.22 16.08 19.67
C GLN A 54 -12.27 16.67 18.63
N LEU A 55 -12.42 16.29 17.36
CA LEU A 55 -11.59 16.80 16.27
C LEU A 55 -11.87 18.28 15.98
N LEU A 56 -13.13 18.70 15.96
CA LEU A 56 -13.48 20.11 15.80
C LEU A 56 -12.91 20.98 16.93
N ARG A 57 -12.93 20.50 18.19
CA ARG A 57 -12.31 21.20 19.34
C ARG A 57 -10.79 21.33 19.22
N ARG A 58 -10.14 20.44 18.47
CA ARG A 58 -8.70 20.47 18.19
C ARG A 58 -8.34 21.33 16.97
N GLY A 59 -9.32 22.01 16.38
CA GLY A 59 -9.10 22.96 15.27
C GLY A 59 -9.20 22.35 13.88
N PHE A 60 -9.62 21.09 13.75
CA PHE A 60 -9.86 20.50 12.43
C PHE A 60 -11.13 21.07 11.79
N THR A 61 -11.10 21.29 10.47
CA THR A 61 -12.27 21.80 9.74
C THR A 61 -13.26 20.67 9.45
N SER A 62 -14.55 21.00 9.32
CA SER A 62 -15.55 19.99 8.96
C SER A 62 -15.32 19.36 7.60
N ALA A 63 -14.61 20.05 6.69
CA ALA A 63 -14.25 19.53 5.37
C ALA A 63 -13.23 18.39 5.48
N HIS A 64 -12.12 18.59 6.23
CA HIS A 64 -11.11 17.55 6.43
C HIS A 64 -11.67 16.33 7.17
N ILE A 65 -12.59 16.56 8.13
CA ILE A 65 -13.25 15.46 8.85
C ILE A 65 -14.21 14.70 7.92
N ALA A 66 -14.90 15.38 6.99
CA ALA A 66 -15.77 14.74 6.01
C ALA A 66 -15.01 13.81 5.07
N GLU A 67 -13.87 14.28 4.58
CA GLU A 67 -12.95 13.52 3.73
C GLU A 67 -12.46 12.28 4.47
N PHE A 68 -12.06 12.43 5.73
CA PHE A 68 -11.67 11.32 6.61
C PHE A 68 -12.73 10.22 6.74
N PHE A 69 -13.96 10.57 7.10
CA PHE A 69 -15.03 9.58 7.28
C PHE A 69 -15.51 8.98 5.96
N THR A 70 -15.44 9.74 4.86
CA THR A 70 -15.85 9.26 3.53
C THR A 70 -14.88 8.21 3.00
N SER A 71 -13.60 8.43 3.18
CA SER A 71 -12.57 7.49 2.71
C SER A 71 -12.49 6.23 3.59
N MET A 72 -12.67 6.35 4.92
CA MET A 72 -12.84 5.17 5.80
C MET A 72 -14.00 4.26 5.36
N ARG A 73 -15.11 4.82 4.88
CA ARG A 73 -16.25 4.04 4.34
C ARG A 73 -15.97 3.37 3.00
N GLN A 74 -15.04 3.91 2.23
CA GLN A 74 -14.63 3.37 0.94
C GLN A 74 -13.54 2.29 1.08
N GLY A 75 -13.18 1.92 2.31
CA GLY A 75 -12.10 0.96 2.58
C GLY A 75 -10.71 1.53 2.29
N ALA A 76 -10.59 2.85 2.13
CA ALA A 76 -9.31 3.51 2.02
C ALA A 76 -8.65 3.52 3.41
N ASP A 77 -7.39 3.13 3.45
CA ASP A 77 -6.60 3.04 4.66
C ASP A 77 -6.26 4.45 5.16
N LEU A 78 -6.07 4.60 6.47
CA LEU A 78 -5.94 5.88 7.19
C LEU A 78 -4.89 6.80 6.57
N ALA A 79 -3.90 6.21 5.94
CA ALA A 79 -2.78 6.91 5.36
C ALA A 79 -3.07 7.41 3.92
N ASP A 80 -4.03 6.85 3.15
CA ASP A 80 -4.48 7.35 1.83
C ASP A 80 -5.08 8.75 1.97
N ILE A 81 -5.84 8.94 3.05
CA ILE A 81 -6.58 10.16 3.38
C ILE A 81 -5.66 11.31 3.78
N LEU A 82 -4.55 11.00 4.47
CA LEU A 82 -3.59 12.00 4.92
C LEU A 82 -2.53 12.32 3.86
N GLY A 83 -2.66 11.76 2.64
CA GLY A 83 -1.60 11.79 1.63
C GLY A 83 -0.34 11.02 2.04
N ILE A 84 -0.42 10.29 3.15
CA ILE A 84 0.67 9.52 3.74
C ILE A 84 0.86 8.22 2.96
N GLN A 85 -0.15 7.52 2.44
CA GLN A 85 0.07 6.30 1.64
C GLN A 85 0.70 6.58 0.28
N ARG A 86 0.31 7.63 -0.44
CA ARG A 86 1.01 7.96 -1.70
C ARG A 86 2.48 8.36 -1.46
N ALA A 87 2.75 8.93 -0.29
CA ALA A 87 4.07 9.31 0.18
C ALA A 87 4.88 8.14 0.79
N VAL A 88 4.22 7.15 1.39
CA VAL A 88 4.82 6.01 2.11
C VAL A 88 4.86 4.74 1.26
N LEU A 89 3.82 4.47 0.48
CA LEU A 89 3.64 3.29 -0.39
C LEU A 89 3.90 3.58 -1.88
N GLY A 90 3.99 4.85 -2.29
CA GLY A 90 4.08 5.22 -3.70
C GLY A 90 2.72 5.12 -4.43
N PRO A 91 2.63 5.46 -5.73
CA PRO A 91 1.42 5.22 -6.51
C PRO A 91 1.13 3.71 -6.52
N ARG A 92 -0.08 3.31 -6.13
CA ARG A 92 -0.51 1.93 -6.32
C ARG A 92 -0.62 1.67 -7.82
N ALA A 93 0.04 0.62 -8.32
CA ALA A 93 -0.19 0.15 -9.68
C ALA A 93 -1.69 -0.16 -9.83
N GLY A 94 -2.40 0.64 -10.64
CA GLY A 94 -3.83 0.48 -10.91
C GLY A 94 -4.77 1.65 -10.54
N GLU A 95 -4.30 2.79 -10.02
CA GLU A 95 -5.20 3.95 -9.85
C GLU A 95 -5.55 4.65 -11.18
N PRO A 96 -6.84 4.91 -11.46
CA PRO A 96 -7.30 5.51 -12.72
C PRO A 96 -6.94 6.99 -12.78
N GLY A 97 -5.79 7.31 -13.39
CA GLY A 97 -5.35 8.69 -13.57
C GLY A 97 -3.94 8.89 -14.13
N ALA A 98 -3.10 7.85 -14.17
CA ALA A 98 -1.91 7.89 -15.00
C ALA A 98 -2.32 7.72 -16.47
N PRO A 99 -1.80 8.50 -17.43
CA PRO A 99 -1.97 8.19 -18.83
C PRO A 99 -1.40 6.79 -19.04
N ALA A 100 -2.28 5.84 -19.36
CA ALA A 100 -1.87 4.50 -19.73
C ALA A 100 -0.81 4.63 -20.83
N PRO A 101 0.43 4.15 -20.63
CA PRO A 101 1.30 3.93 -21.76
C PRO A 101 0.54 2.98 -22.68
N SER A 102 0.29 3.45 -23.90
CA SER A 102 -0.41 2.72 -24.95
C SER A 102 0.46 1.57 -25.43
N ASP A 103 0.42 0.48 -24.66
CA ASP A 103 0.44 -0.93 -25.06
C ASP A 103 0.67 -1.72 -23.77
N PRO A 104 -0.33 -2.44 -23.23
CA PRO A 104 -0.02 -3.40 -22.20
C PRO A 104 0.79 -4.50 -22.89
N GLY A 105 2.00 -4.74 -22.42
CA GLY A 105 2.63 -6.04 -22.64
C GLY A 105 1.75 -7.08 -21.96
N ALA A 106 0.69 -7.51 -22.65
CA ALA A 106 -0.09 -8.67 -22.30
C ALA A 106 0.93 -9.78 -22.18
N ALA A 107 1.18 -10.23 -20.95
CA ALA A 107 1.96 -11.43 -20.79
C ALA A 107 1.18 -12.50 -21.54
N THR A 108 1.81 -13.19 -22.50
CA THR A 108 1.24 -14.32 -23.26
C THR A 108 0.89 -15.52 -22.37
N LEU A 109 0.92 -15.33 -21.05
CA LEU A 109 0.53 -16.28 -20.04
C LEU A 109 -0.98 -16.42 -20.06
N ASP A 110 -1.43 -17.66 -20.15
CA ASP A 110 -2.81 -18.01 -19.91
C ASP A 110 -3.21 -17.55 -18.49
N VAL A 111 -4.29 -16.78 -18.39
CA VAL A 111 -4.85 -16.30 -17.12
C VAL A 111 -5.24 -17.49 -16.22
N ASP A 112 -5.58 -18.63 -16.82
CA ASP A 112 -5.93 -19.85 -16.10
C ASP A 112 -4.72 -20.73 -15.73
N SER A 113 -3.49 -20.29 -16.02
CA SER A 113 -2.28 -21.00 -15.64
C SER A 113 -2.04 -20.98 -14.11
N GLU A 114 -1.29 -21.97 -13.61
CA GLU A 114 -0.87 -21.99 -12.20
C GLU A 114 0.04 -20.79 -11.89
N GLU A 115 0.91 -20.41 -12.83
CA GLU A 115 1.80 -19.26 -12.71
C GLU A 115 1.04 -17.93 -12.65
N ALA A 116 -0.01 -17.74 -13.44
CA ALA A 116 -0.85 -16.55 -13.38
C ALA A 116 -1.51 -16.40 -12.00
N ARG A 117 -2.08 -17.49 -11.47
CA ARG A 117 -2.65 -17.50 -10.11
C ARG A 117 -1.64 -17.11 -9.04
N LYS A 118 -0.43 -17.69 -9.10
CA LYS A 118 0.65 -17.35 -8.14
C LYS A 118 1.09 -15.89 -8.25
N LEU A 119 1.20 -15.36 -9.46
CA LEU A 119 1.53 -13.94 -9.65
C LEU A 119 0.46 -13.03 -9.04
N ILE A 120 -0.82 -13.39 -9.17
CA ILE A 120 -1.94 -12.66 -8.54
C ILE A 120 -1.90 -12.80 -7.02
N ASP A 121 -1.70 -14.02 -6.49
CA ASP A 121 -1.63 -14.29 -5.04
C ASP A 121 -0.45 -13.57 -4.37
N CYS A 122 0.67 -13.44 -5.07
CA CYS A 122 1.81 -12.62 -4.64
C CYS A 122 1.58 -11.11 -4.81
N GLY A 123 0.49 -10.68 -5.45
CA GLY A 123 0.20 -9.29 -5.74
C GLY A 123 1.10 -8.67 -6.80
N LEU A 124 1.71 -9.48 -7.67
CA LEU A 124 2.61 -9.06 -8.75
C LEU A 124 1.87 -8.85 -10.08
N ALA A 125 0.64 -9.36 -10.22
CA ALA A 125 -0.21 -9.17 -11.37
C ALA A 125 -1.67 -8.91 -10.96
N ASP A 126 -2.43 -8.27 -11.85
CA ASP A 126 -3.88 -8.14 -11.77
C ASP A 126 -4.51 -8.64 -13.09
N VAL A 127 -5.82 -8.93 -13.07
CA VAL A 127 -6.57 -9.27 -14.28
C VAL A 127 -7.39 -8.04 -14.72
N VAL A 128 -7.11 -7.54 -15.93
CA VAL A 128 -7.80 -6.38 -16.52
C VAL A 128 -8.37 -6.81 -17.87
N ASP A 129 -9.68 -6.62 -18.06
CA ASP A 129 -10.39 -7.01 -19.29
C ASP A 129 -10.21 -8.48 -19.72
N GLY A 130 -9.94 -9.37 -18.75
CA GLY A 130 -9.69 -10.80 -19.01
C GLY A 130 -8.25 -11.12 -19.42
N GLU A 131 -7.33 -10.17 -19.33
CA GLU A 131 -5.90 -10.37 -19.57
C GLU A 131 -5.09 -10.21 -18.28
N LEU A 132 -4.00 -10.98 -18.16
CA LEU A 132 -3.06 -10.87 -17.06
C LEU A 132 -2.13 -9.68 -17.29
N VAL A 133 -2.17 -8.70 -16.39
CA VAL A 133 -1.33 -7.51 -16.43
C VAL A 133 -0.41 -7.52 -15.22
N LEU A 134 0.91 -7.57 -15.47
CA LEU A 134 1.92 -7.42 -14.43
C LEU A 134 1.93 -5.98 -13.91
N ARG A 135 1.99 -5.81 -12.59
CA ARG A 135 1.93 -4.49 -11.95
C ARG A 135 3.12 -3.61 -12.25
N ASP A 136 4.29 -4.24 -12.36
CA ASP A 136 5.52 -3.57 -12.75
C ASP A 136 5.69 -3.69 -14.27
N SER A 137 5.70 -2.55 -14.96
CA SER A 137 5.82 -2.49 -16.42
C SER A 137 7.18 -2.97 -16.94
N GLU A 138 8.26 -2.81 -16.17
CA GLU A 138 9.57 -3.34 -16.56
C GLU A 138 9.59 -4.87 -16.47
N ILE A 139 9.04 -5.44 -15.40
CA ILE A 139 8.87 -6.89 -15.26
C ILE A 139 7.98 -7.42 -16.39
N GLY A 140 6.86 -6.74 -16.67
CA GLY A 140 5.97 -7.03 -17.79
C GLY A 140 6.70 -7.10 -19.13
N ALA A 141 7.49 -6.08 -19.44
CA ALA A 141 8.28 -6.03 -20.67
C ALA A 141 9.38 -7.10 -20.74
N ILE A 142 9.90 -7.58 -19.59
CA ILE A 142 10.86 -8.71 -19.53
C ILE A 142 10.18 -10.02 -19.87
N VAL A 143 9.01 -10.28 -19.28
CA VAL A 143 8.26 -11.52 -19.52
C VAL A 143 7.73 -11.56 -20.96
N ALA A 144 7.18 -10.45 -21.46
CA ALA A 144 6.55 -10.38 -22.79
C ALA A 144 7.52 -10.61 -23.95
N ARG A 145 8.79 -10.22 -23.82
CA ARG A 145 9.82 -10.45 -24.86
C ARG A 145 10.50 -11.83 -24.77
N SER A 146 10.18 -12.63 -23.76
CA SER A 146 10.77 -13.94 -23.56
C SER A 146 10.12 -14.98 -24.46
N THR A 147 10.90 -15.92 -24.99
CA THR A 147 10.38 -17.11 -25.69
C THR A 147 9.76 -18.12 -24.72
N GLU A 148 10.06 -18.00 -23.42
CA GLU A 148 9.58 -18.89 -22.36
C GLU A 148 8.95 -18.09 -21.20
N PRO A 149 7.81 -17.41 -21.41
CA PRO A 149 7.22 -16.52 -20.42
C PRO A 149 6.85 -17.23 -19.11
N VAL A 150 6.43 -18.50 -19.17
CA VAL A 150 6.10 -19.33 -18.01
C VAL A 150 7.32 -19.55 -17.10
N LEU A 151 8.51 -19.76 -17.68
CA LEU A 151 9.74 -19.95 -16.91
C LEU A 151 10.10 -18.67 -16.14
N TYR A 152 9.95 -17.52 -16.79
CA TYR A 152 10.24 -16.20 -16.20
C TYR A 152 9.24 -15.87 -15.09
N ALA A 153 7.95 -16.10 -15.31
CA ALA A 153 6.92 -15.95 -14.27
C ALA A 153 7.24 -16.81 -13.04
N ARG A 154 7.58 -18.08 -13.25
CA ARG A 154 7.97 -19.00 -12.16
C ARG A 154 9.24 -18.55 -11.43
N ALA A 155 10.21 -17.99 -12.15
CA ALA A 155 11.42 -17.46 -11.54
C ALA A 155 11.11 -16.25 -10.65
N ILE A 156 10.28 -15.32 -11.14
CA ILE A 156 9.86 -14.12 -10.40
C ILE A 156 9.10 -14.51 -9.13
N VAL A 157 8.12 -15.40 -9.22
CA VAL A 157 7.36 -15.89 -8.05
C VAL A 157 8.31 -16.50 -7.01
N ARG A 158 9.22 -17.37 -7.44
CA ARG A 158 10.20 -17.99 -6.52
C ARG A 158 11.12 -16.97 -5.86
N MET A 159 11.57 -15.97 -6.61
CA MET A 159 12.38 -14.89 -6.05
C MET A 159 11.58 -14.11 -5.00
N PHE A 160 10.33 -13.73 -5.33
CA PHE A 160 9.46 -13.01 -4.42
C PHE A 160 9.22 -13.79 -3.12
N GLU A 161 8.79 -15.05 -3.22
CA GLU A 161 8.56 -15.92 -2.05
C GLU A 161 9.82 -16.09 -1.21
N ALA A 162 10.99 -16.28 -1.82
CA ALA A 162 12.24 -16.45 -1.10
C ALA A 162 12.73 -15.17 -0.40
N THR A 163 12.30 -13.99 -0.86
CA THR A 163 12.72 -12.70 -0.30
C THR A 163 11.69 -12.08 0.64
N LYS A 164 10.43 -12.51 0.59
CA LYS A 164 9.30 -11.86 1.28
C LYS A 164 9.59 -11.61 2.75
N ASP A 165 9.89 -12.66 3.51
CA ASP A 165 10.10 -12.56 4.96
C ASP A 165 11.29 -11.64 5.28
N SER A 166 12.39 -11.75 4.53
CA SER A 166 13.56 -10.88 4.73
C SER A 166 13.30 -9.42 4.38
N ILE A 167 12.45 -9.15 3.39
CA ILE A 167 12.04 -7.78 3.06
C ILE A 167 11.09 -7.24 4.13
N ASP A 168 10.16 -8.06 4.62
CA ASP A 168 9.26 -7.69 5.72
C ASP A 168 10.05 -7.35 7.00
N ASP A 169 11.11 -8.11 7.31
CA ASP A 169 12.02 -7.83 8.42
C ASP A 169 12.76 -6.48 8.23
N VAL A 170 13.31 -6.23 7.03
CA VAL A 170 13.98 -4.95 6.71
C VAL A 170 12.99 -3.77 6.80
N ALA A 171 11.76 -3.96 6.35
CA ALA A 171 10.71 -2.95 6.43
C ALA A 171 10.35 -2.66 7.90
N ALA A 172 10.22 -3.68 8.74
CA ALA A 172 9.97 -3.52 10.17
C ALA A 172 11.10 -2.75 10.86
N ASP A 173 12.36 -3.07 10.55
CA ASP A 173 13.53 -2.36 11.08
C ASP A 173 13.58 -0.88 10.65
N LEU A 174 13.21 -0.58 9.40
CA LEU A 174 13.14 0.79 8.89
C LEU A 174 12.05 1.59 9.63
N VAL A 175 10.87 0.98 9.84
CA VAL A 175 9.77 1.60 10.59
C VAL A 175 10.20 1.88 12.03
N HIS A 176 10.82 0.90 12.71
CA HIS A 176 11.34 1.10 14.07
C HIS A 176 12.39 2.21 14.14
N THR A 177 13.25 2.32 13.13
CA THR A 177 14.24 3.41 13.05
C THR A 177 13.56 4.76 12.90
N LEU A 178 12.53 4.86 12.05
CA LEU A 178 11.74 6.08 11.87
C LEU A 178 10.97 6.47 13.13
N GLU A 179 10.37 5.51 13.83
CA GLU A 179 9.69 5.72 15.11
C GLU A 179 10.66 6.30 16.15
N ALA A 180 11.85 5.71 16.29
CA ALA A 180 12.87 6.19 17.23
C ALA A 180 13.35 7.61 16.89
N LEU A 181 13.54 7.93 15.61
CA LEU A 181 13.89 9.28 15.15
C LEU A 181 12.76 10.28 15.44
N TYR A 182 11.51 9.87 15.21
CA TYR A 182 10.34 10.69 15.49
C TYR A 182 10.23 11.00 16.99
N GLU A 183 10.34 9.98 17.85
CA GLU A 183 10.30 10.15 19.30
C GLU A 183 11.44 11.04 19.81
N SER A 184 12.65 10.89 19.26
CA SER A 184 13.79 11.74 19.61
C SER A 184 13.56 13.21 19.24
N ARG A 185 12.96 13.47 18.07
CA ARG A 185 12.76 14.83 17.55
C ARG A 185 11.55 15.55 18.14
N PHE A 186 10.45 14.83 18.37
CA PHE A 186 9.16 15.40 18.76
C PHE A 186 8.70 15.02 20.17
N GLY A 187 9.34 14.03 20.80
CA GLY A 187 8.99 13.51 22.12
C GLY A 187 8.01 12.33 22.06
N ALA A 188 8.08 11.45 23.07
CA ALA A 188 7.24 10.26 23.17
C ALA A 188 5.74 10.62 23.18
N ARG A 189 4.95 9.96 22.33
CA ARG A 189 3.49 10.16 22.16
C ARG A 189 3.06 11.56 21.69
N HIS A 190 3.95 12.32 21.06
CA HIS A 190 3.59 13.60 20.43
C HIS A 190 2.76 13.35 19.17
N VAL A 191 1.55 13.90 19.10
CA VAL A 191 0.75 13.91 17.88
C VAL A 191 1.18 15.14 17.06
N PRO A 192 1.65 14.98 15.81
CA PRO A 192 2.16 16.10 15.03
C PRO A 192 1.04 17.11 14.77
N LYS A 193 1.36 18.40 14.93
CA LYS A 193 0.45 19.48 14.54
C LYS A 193 0.30 19.53 13.02
N PRO A 194 -0.79 20.10 12.46
CA PRO A 194 -0.99 20.20 11.02
C PRO A 194 0.19 20.82 10.25
N GLU A 195 0.84 21.83 10.85
CA GLU A 195 2.02 22.49 10.29
C GLU A 195 3.26 21.57 10.25
N GLN A 196 3.34 20.58 11.13
CA GLN A 196 4.43 19.60 11.23
C GLN A 196 4.19 18.37 10.35
N LEU A 197 2.96 18.10 9.94
CA LEU A 197 2.62 16.94 9.10
C LEU A 197 3.36 16.96 7.76
N ALA A 198 3.55 18.14 7.18
CA ALA A 198 4.30 18.30 5.93
C ALA A 198 5.80 17.95 6.10
N GLU A 199 6.38 18.28 7.25
CA GLU A 199 7.78 17.94 7.58
C GLU A 199 7.92 16.44 7.82
N VAL A 200 7.02 15.84 8.61
CA VAL A 200 7.02 14.40 8.88
C VAL A 200 6.85 13.60 7.59
N SER A 201 5.91 14.01 6.73
CA SER A 201 5.69 13.35 5.43
C SER A 201 6.93 13.39 4.54
N ARG A 202 7.64 14.53 4.51
CA ARG A 202 8.90 14.67 3.76
C ARG A 202 9.99 13.74 4.32
N ILE A 203 10.15 13.67 5.64
CA ILE A 203 11.14 12.78 6.26
C ILE A 203 10.85 11.33 5.90
N VAL A 204 9.59 10.90 6.00
CA VAL A 204 9.24 9.52 5.67
C VAL A 204 9.48 9.21 4.19
N LEU A 205 9.15 10.15 3.30
CA LEU A 205 9.46 10.06 1.86
C LEU A 205 10.94 9.91 1.58
N ASP A 206 11.77 10.78 2.18
CA ASP A 206 13.23 10.75 1.99
C ASP A 206 13.80 9.40 2.46
N TYR A 207 13.31 8.87 3.58
CA TYR A 207 13.74 7.57 4.11
C TYR A 207 13.27 6.38 3.28
N ARG A 208 12.07 6.45 2.70
CA ARG A 208 11.59 5.45 1.75
C ARG A 208 12.48 5.42 0.51
N ASP A 209 12.70 6.57 -0.11
CA ASP A 209 13.52 6.69 -1.32
C ASP A 209 14.99 6.26 -1.07
N LEU A 210 15.51 6.52 0.14
CA LEU A 210 16.81 6.01 0.58
C LEU A 210 16.79 4.48 0.76
N GLY A 211 15.76 3.94 1.42
CA GLY A 211 15.57 2.51 1.61
C GLY A 211 15.55 1.75 0.27
N ASP A 212 14.73 2.22 -0.67
CA ASP A 212 14.62 1.65 -2.02
C ASP A 212 15.98 1.60 -2.73
N LYS A 213 16.74 2.70 -2.69
CA LYS A 213 18.08 2.78 -3.28
C LYS A 213 19.05 1.82 -2.60
N VAL A 214 19.13 1.81 -1.28
CA VAL A 214 20.07 0.99 -0.52
C VAL A 214 19.81 -0.50 -0.76
N VAL A 215 18.55 -0.93 -0.72
CA VAL A 215 18.18 -2.32 -0.97
C VAL A 215 18.51 -2.71 -2.42
N ALA A 216 18.12 -1.88 -3.40
CA ALA A 216 18.39 -2.16 -4.81
C ALA A 216 19.89 -2.20 -5.14
N ASP A 217 20.69 -1.30 -4.57
CA ASP A 217 22.15 -1.32 -4.72
C ASP A 217 22.76 -2.58 -4.10
N ARG A 218 22.34 -2.94 -2.88
CA ARG A 218 22.85 -4.10 -2.16
C ARG A 218 22.55 -5.42 -2.88
N VAL A 219 21.35 -5.55 -3.45
CA VAL A 219 20.95 -6.71 -4.26
C VAL A 219 21.80 -6.77 -5.53
N ARG A 220 21.95 -5.65 -6.26
CA ARG A 220 22.78 -5.60 -7.48
C ARG A 220 24.22 -6.00 -7.19
N GLU A 221 24.79 -5.52 -6.11
CA GLU A 221 26.15 -5.87 -5.68
C GLU A 221 26.26 -7.36 -5.32
N ALA A 222 25.32 -7.90 -4.55
CA ALA A 222 25.31 -9.31 -4.15
C ALA A 222 25.18 -10.26 -5.34
N VAL A 223 24.31 -9.92 -6.31
CA VAL A 223 24.16 -10.69 -7.56
C VAL A 223 25.45 -10.63 -8.36
N ARG A 224 26.04 -9.44 -8.54
CA ARG A 224 27.30 -9.27 -9.26
C ARG A 224 28.41 -10.12 -8.65
N ALA A 225 28.58 -10.09 -7.32
CA ALA A 225 29.60 -10.86 -6.63
C ALA A 225 29.43 -12.37 -6.87
N ARG A 226 28.20 -12.89 -6.74
CA ARG A 226 27.91 -14.32 -6.95
C ARG A 226 28.07 -14.76 -8.40
N LEU A 227 27.70 -13.91 -9.37
CA LEU A 227 27.92 -14.19 -10.79
C LEU A 227 29.41 -14.28 -11.13
N VAL A 228 30.23 -13.37 -10.61
CA VAL A 228 31.69 -13.41 -10.82
C VAL A 228 32.27 -14.72 -10.28
N THR A 229 31.89 -15.13 -9.07
CA THR A 229 32.32 -16.40 -8.48
C THR A 229 31.88 -17.61 -9.33
N ALA A 230 30.62 -17.65 -9.76
CA ALA A 230 30.09 -18.75 -10.56
C ALA A 230 30.79 -18.88 -11.93
N VAL A 231 31.11 -17.76 -12.59
CA VAL A 231 31.86 -17.76 -13.86
C VAL A 231 33.30 -18.23 -13.64
N SER A 232 33.94 -17.83 -12.54
CA SER A 232 35.29 -18.30 -12.21
C SER A 232 35.33 -19.81 -11.91
N GLU A 233 34.34 -20.34 -11.18
CA GLU A 233 34.23 -21.77 -10.90
C GLU A 233 33.91 -22.59 -12.16
N PHE A 234 33.02 -22.07 -13.02
CA PHE A 234 32.68 -22.72 -14.28
C PHE A 234 33.87 -22.78 -15.24
N THR A 235 34.62 -21.68 -15.38
CA THR A 235 35.82 -21.65 -16.23
C THR A 235 36.95 -22.52 -15.68
N ALA A 236 37.15 -22.56 -14.35
CA ALA A 236 38.08 -23.48 -13.70
C ALA A 236 37.68 -24.96 -13.90
N GLY A 237 36.37 -25.28 -13.80
CA GLY A 237 35.84 -26.62 -14.03
C GLY A 237 36.07 -27.13 -15.46
N ILE A 238 35.87 -26.26 -16.47
CA ILE A 238 36.14 -26.60 -17.87
C ILE A 238 37.64 -26.82 -18.11
N LEU A 239 38.50 -25.94 -17.58
CA LEU A 239 39.95 -26.07 -17.74
C LEU A 239 40.50 -27.35 -17.06
N MET A 240 39.96 -27.75 -15.91
CA MET A 240 40.36 -28.96 -15.20
C MET A 240 39.80 -30.26 -15.82
N SER A 241 38.68 -30.17 -16.56
CA SER A 241 38.07 -31.32 -17.25
C SER A 241 38.61 -31.53 -18.67
N GLY A 242 39.30 -30.53 -19.23
CA GLY A 242 39.83 -30.55 -20.60
C GLY A 242 41.13 -31.34 -20.79
N ASP A 243 41.77 -31.83 -19.72
CA ASP A 243 43.10 -32.47 -19.76
C ASP A 243 43.05 -34.01 -19.64
N SER A 244 41.86 -34.62 -19.77
CA SER A 244 41.65 -36.08 -19.56
C SER A 244 41.21 -36.87 -20.80
N THR A 245 41.33 -36.32 -22.01
CA THR A 245 41.00 -37.04 -23.25
C THR A 245 42.09 -36.89 -24.32
N GLU A 246 43.30 -37.35 -24.02
CA GLU A 246 44.24 -37.88 -25.02
C GLU A 246 45.00 -39.07 -24.41
N GLN A 247 44.50 -40.28 -24.66
CA GLN A 247 45.26 -41.54 -24.61
C GLN A 247 44.65 -42.54 -25.59
#